data_AF-T1C629-F1
#
_entry.id   AF-T1C629-F1
#
_cell.length_a   1.000
_cell.length_b   1.000
_cell.length_c   1.000
_cell.angle_alpha   90.00
_cell.angle_beta   90.00
_cell.angle_gamma   90.00
#
_symmetry.space_group_name_H-M   'P 1'
#
loop_
_entity.id
_entity.type
_entity.pdbx_description
1 polymer ?
#
loop_
_entity_poly.entity_id
_entity_poly.type
_entity_poly.pdbx_seq_one_letter_code
_entity_poly.pdbx_strand_id
1 'polypeptide(L)' 'MKSSNIKRGNPYPLGATLMEDGVNFAVYSENAESINIDLFEECSSDPVESIQLKEQDGYV' A
#
# COMPACT_ATOMS: atom_id res chain seq x y z
N MET A 1 17.25 -6.11 7.61
CA MET A 1 16.05 -5.33 7.24
C MET A 1 15.43 -6.03 6.04
N LYS A 2 14.20 -6.52 6.19
CA LYS A 2 13.47 -7.14 5.08
C LYS A 2 12.86 -5.99 4.29
N SER A 3 13.10 -5.92 2.99
CA SER A 3 12.48 -4.92 2.13
C SER A 3 11.51 -5.62 1.21
N SER A 4 10.30 -5.08 1.11
CA SER A 4 9.26 -5.62 0.25
C SER A 4 9.60 -5.39 -1.23
N ASN A 5 9.36 -6.39 -2.07
CA ASN A 5 9.45 -6.22 -3.52
C ASN A 5 8.18 -5.50 -3.99
N ILE A 6 8.29 -4.20 -4.26
CA ILE A 6 7.15 -3.36 -4.66
C ILE A 6 6.90 -3.55 -6.16
N LYS A 7 5.63 -3.80 -6.50
CA LYS A 7 5.14 -3.90 -7.88
C LYS A 7 3.94 -2.98 -8.04
N ARG A 8 3.68 -2.55 -9.28
CA ARG A 8 2.45 -1.83 -9.62
C ARG A 8 1.23 -2.71 -9.31
N GLY A 9 0.29 -2.16 -8.55
CA GLY A 9 -0.97 -2.80 -8.21
C GLY A 9 -2.09 -2.54 -9.21
N ASN A 10 -3.30 -2.95 -8.82
CA ASN A 10 -4.56 -2.60 -9.48
C ASN A 10 -5.35 -1.62 -8.60
N PRO A 11 -6.07 -0.64 -9.18
CA PRO A 11 -6.85 0.35 -8.43
C PRO A 11 -8.13 -0.22 -7.79
N TYR A 12 -8.46 -1.49 -8.03
CA TYR A 12 -9.65 -2.14 -7.51
C TYR A 12 -9.41 -3.63 -7.19
N PRO A 13 -10.11 -4.22 -6.21
CA PRO A 13 -11.00 -3.55 -5.26
C PRO A 13 -10.24 -2.70 -4.24
N LEU A 14 -10.92 -1.68 -3.69
CA LEU A 14 -10.35 -0.84 -2.63
C LEU A 14 -10.04 -1.67 -1.38
N GLY A 15 -9.00 -1.26 -0.66
CA GLY A 15 -8.47 -1.95 0.51
C GLY A 15 -7.28 -2.86 0.19
N ALA A 16 -7.06 -3.86 1.05
CA ALA A 16 -6.00 -4.85 0.90
C ALA A 16 -6.59 -6.15 0.33
N THR A 17 -6.08 -6.61 -0.81
CA THR A 17 -6.50 -7.85 -1.46
C THR A 17 -5.35 -8.83 -1.50
N LEU A 18 -5.53 -10.02 -0.90
CA LEU A 18 -4.54 -11.09 -0.97
C LEU A 18 -4.43 -11.59 -2.42
N MET A 19 -3.19 -11.69 -2.92
CA MET A 19 -2.83 -12.26 -4.20
C MET A 19 -1.93 -13.49 -3.97
N GLU A 20 -1.68 -14.26 -5.01
CA GLU A 20 -0.84 -15.47 -4.93
C GLU A 20 0.59 -15.16 -4.45
N ASP A 21 1.15 -14.01 -4.85
CA ASP A 21 2.54 -13.61 -4.58
C ASP A 21 2.67 -12.42 -3.62
N GLY A 22 1.58 -11.99 -2.98
CA GLY A 22 1.60 -10.83 -2.08
C GLY A 22 0.24 -10.24 -1.80
N VAL A 23 0.19 -8.92 -1.64
CA VAL A 23 -1.03 -8.17 -1.34
C VAL A 23 -1.10 -6.95 -2.24
N ASN A 24 -2.26 -6.73 -2.86
CA ASN A 24 -2.58 -5.50 -3.58
C ASN A 24 -3.23 -4.51 -2.62
N PHE A 25 -2.71 -3.28 -2.56
CA PHE A 25 -3.34 -2.18 -1.83
C PHE A 25 -3.91 -1.17 -2.82
N ALA A 26 -5.19 -0.84 -2.67
CA ALA A 26 -5.85 0.21 -3.43
C ALA A 26 -6.56 1.18 -2.50
N VAL A 27 -6.24 2.46 -2.60
CA VAL A 27 -6.81 3.51 -1.76
C VAL A 27 -7.31 4.63 -2.65
N TYR A 28 -8.50 5.13 -2.34
CA TYR A 28 -9.03 6.35 -2.95
C TYR A 28 -8.87 7.50 -1.97
N SER A 29 -8.37 8.62 -2.46
CA SER A 29 -8.45 9.91 -1.78
C SER A 29 -8.57 11.00 -2.83
N GLU A 30 -9.56 11.87 -2.67
CA GLU A 30 -9.75 13.03 -3.55
C GLU A 30 -8.69 14.11 -3.33
N ASN A 31 -8.19 14.24 -2.09
CA ASN A 31 -7.42 15.41 -1.65
C ASN A 31 -6.04 15.06 -1.07
N ALA A 32 -5.62 13.79 -1.07
CA ALA A 32 -4.33 13.42 -0.52
C ALA A 32 -3.19 13.88 -1.43
N GLU A 33 -2.21 14.57 -0.85
CA GLU A 33 -0.95 14.88 -1.54
C GLU A 33 -0.03 13.65 -1.65
N SER A 34 -0.16 12.72 -0.70
CA SER A 34 0.56 11.45 -0.70
C SER A 34 -0.13 10.42 0.20
N ILE A 35 0.16 9.15 -0.05
CA ILE A 35 -0.32 8.01 0.75
C ILE A 35 0.89 7.12 1.09
N ASN A 36 1.02 6.74 2.36
CA ASN A 36 2.01 5.77 2.82
C ASN A 36 1.30 4.54 3.38
N ILE A 37 1.86 3.36 3.12
CA ILE A 37 1.44 2.08 3.66
C ILE A 37 2.47 1.68 4.72
N ASP A 38 2.01 1.64 5.97
CA ASP A 38 2.82 1.23 7.12
C ASP A 38 2.54 -0.25 7.45
N LEU A 39 3.59 -1.05 7.45
CA LEU A 39 3.54 -2.47 7.80
C LEU A 39 4.04 -2.65 9.23
N PHE A 40 3.28 -3.41 10.03
CA PHE A 40 3.58 -3.69 11.43
C PHE A 40 3.77 -5.18 11.64
N GLU A 41 4.67 -5.53 12.56
CA GLU A 41 4.68 -6.87 13.15
C GLU A 41 3.72 -6.93 14.34
N GLU A 42 3.32 -8.15 14.72
CA GLU A 42 2.42 -8.37 15.84
C GLU A 42 2.97 -7.72 17.12
N CYS A 43 2.11 -6.99 17.83
CA CYS A 43 2.45 -6.26 19.06
C CYS A 43 3.48 -5.11 18.91
N SER A 44 3.88 -4.72 17.69
CA SER A 44 4.73 -3.54 17.48
C SER A 44 3.92 -2.25 17.49
N SER A 45 4.41 -1.22 18.17
CA SER A 45 3.89 0.15 18.07
C SER A 45 4.43 0.91 16.87
N ASP A 46 5.64 0.54 16.41
CA ASP A 46 6.32 1.20 15.30
C ASP A 46 6.23 0.34 14.04
N PRO A 47 6.11 0.95 12.85
CA PRO A 47 6.11 0.20 11.60
C PRO A 47 7.50 -0.40 11.34
N VAL A 48 7.51 -1.63 10.84
CA VAL A 48 8.73 -2.31 10.39
C VAL A 48 9.13 -1.90 8.98
N GLU A 49 8.18 -1.38 8.19
CA GLU A 49 8.41 -0.82 6.85
C GLU A 49 7.31 0.21 6.52
N SER A 50 7.71 1.33 5.92
CA SER A 50 6.80 2.37 5.42
C SER A 50 7.03 2.54 3.92
N ILE A 51 5.99 2.34 3.12
CA ILE A 51 6.04 2.32 1.67
C ILE A 51 5.18 3.45 1.11
N GLN A 52 5.78 4.39 0.39
CA GLN A 52 5.01 5.43 -0.32
C GLN A 52 4.32 4.82 -1.54
N LEU A 53 2.99 4.95 -1.61
CA LEU A 53 2.21 4.58 -2.80
C LEU A 53 2.46 5.64 -3.89
N LYS A 54 3.07 5.25 -5.00
CA LYS A 54 3.49 6.17 -6.07
C LYS A 54 2.54 6.15 -7.26
N GLU A 55 1.84 5.04 -7.44
CA GLU A 55 0.92 4.82 -8.54
C GLU A 55 -0.42 5.48 -8.26
N GLN A 56 -0.91 6.25 -9.24
CA GLN A 56 -2.20 6.92 -9.19
C GLN A 56 -2.94 6.64 -10.51
N ASP A 57 -4.02 5.88 -10.42
CA ASP A 57 -4.87 5.54 -11.56
C ASP A 57 -6.28 6.13 -11.30
N GLY A 58 -6.57 7.26 -11.94
CA GLY A 58 -7.79 8.04 -11.72
C GLY A 58 -7.48 9.53 -11.64
N TYR A 59 -7.54 10.20 -12.79
CA TYR A 59 -7.68 11.66 -12.83
C TYR A 59 -9.16 11.95 -12.63
N VAL A 60 -9.53 12.59 -11.53
CA VAL A 60 -10.78 13.34 -11.46
C VAL A 60 -10.48 14.75 -11.95
#